data_AF-A0A0B2QAH2-F1
#
_entry.id   AF-A0A0B2QAH2-F1
#
_cell.length_a   1.000
_cell.length_b   1.000
_cell.length_c   1.000
_cell.angle_alpha   90.00
_cell.angle_beta   90.00
_cell.angle_gamma   90.00
#
_symmetry.space_group_name_H-M   'P 1'
#
loop_
_entity.id
_entity.type
_entity.pdbx_description
1 polymer ?
#
loop_
_entity_poly.entity_id
_entity_poly.type
_entity_poly.pdbx_seq_one_letter_code
_entity_poly.pdbx_strand_id
1 'polypeptide(L)'
;MQRSPSKQFSSIINNKNDQEIVYFLSSTGNVVACNLTCKCFSEYPRVLPVYNEYSIDVVECNGEMLVVLLSEFLETATLRVWKYDEANRGWHQIATMPATNSHEWYGKKADINCVGAGNQIFICLNSTELCTYVMCDLETNKWVELPNCCINGQVIDFMSAFSFEPRIKASV
;
A
#
# COMPACT_ATOMS: atom_id res chain seq x y z
N MET A 1 -11.80 -0.66 -12.35
CA MET A 1 -10.58 -0.80 -11.53
C MET A 1 -9.74 -1.92 -12.13
N GLN A 2 -8.81 -1.60 -13.03
CA GLN A 2 -7.91 -2.59 -13.62
C GLN A 2 -6.77 -2.76 -12.62
N ARG A 3 -6.81 -3.84 -11.84
CA ARG A 3 -5.79 -4.14 -10.83
C ARG A 3 -4.66 -4.91 -11.50
N SER A 4 -3.41 -4.59 -11.18
CA SER A 4 -2.28 -5.41 -11.65
C SER A 4 -2.37 -6.83 -11.05
N PRO A 5 -1.87 -7.87 -11.75
CA PRO A 5 -1.88 -9.25 -11.26
C PRO A 5 -1.26 -9.45 -9.87
N SER A 6 -0.32 -8.59 -9.46
CA SER A 6 0.29 -8.62 -8.13
C SER A 6 -0.70 -8.33 -7.00
N LYS A 7 -1.85 -7.70 -7.28
CA LYS A 7 -2.88 -7.40 -6.28
C LYS A 7 -3.80 -8.55 -5.92
N GLN A 8 -3.83 -9.64 -6.69
CA GLN A 8 -4.69 -10.77 -6.36
C GLN A 8 -4.32 -11.40 -5.00
N PHE A 9 -3.09 -11.15 -4.53
CA PHE A 9 -2.55 -11.72 -3.30
C PHE A 9 -2.09 -10.65 -2.31
N SER A 10 -2.43 -9.37 -2.51
CA SER A 10 -2.04 -8.35 -1.54
C SER A 10 -2.75 -8.62 -0.22
N SER A 11 -1.94 -8.98 0.75
CA SER A 11 -2.35 -9.32 2.10
C SER A 11 -1.20 -9.08 3.04
N ILE A 12 -1.54 -8.74 4.27
CA ILE A 12 -0.59 -8.64 5.38
C ILE A 12 -1.11 -9.47 6.53
N ILE A 13 -0.19 -9.98 7.33
CA ILE A 13 -0.49 -10.65 8.58
C ILE A 13 -0.09 -9.74 9.72
N ASN A 14 -0.92 -9.65 10.74
CA ASN A 14 -0.63 -8.91 11.96
C ASN A 14 -0.93 -9.81 13.15
N ASN A 15 -0.02 -9.80 14.12
CA ASN A 15 -0.18 -10.48 15.40
C ASN A 15 -0.42 -9.42 16.48
N LYS A 16 -1.69 -9.19 16.81
CA LYS A 16 -2.09 -8.18 17.81
C LYS A 16 -2.89 -8.85 18.92
N ASN A 17 -2.49 -8.64 20.17
CA ASN A 17 -3.17 -9.21 21.35
C ASN A 17 -3.37 -10.74 21.26
N ASP A 18 -2.33 -11.47 20.82
CA ASP A 18 -2.36 -12.93 20.59
C ASP A 18 -3.40 -13.40 19.55
N GLN A 19 -3.90 -12.48 18.72
CA GLN A 19 -4.76 -12.78 17.58
C GLN A 19 -3.98 -12.64 16.29
N GLU A 20 -3.95 -13.72 15.51
CA GLU A 20 -3.39 -13.74 14.16
C GLU A 20 -4.49 -13.29 13.19
N ILE A 21 -4.30 -12.13 12.58
CA ILE A 21 -5.27 -11.52 11.68
C ILE A 21 -4.63 -11.29 10.31
N VAL A 22 -5.25 -11.84 9.27
CA VAL A 22 -4.89 -11.58 7.88
C VAL A 22 -5.77 -10.46 7.36
N TYR A 23 -5.15 -9.40 6.86
CA TYR A 23 -5.83 -8.30 6.19
C TYR A 23 -5.59 -8.39 4.69
N PHE A 24 -6.63 -8.21 3.89
CA PHE A 24 -6.53 -8.21 2.43
C PHE A 24 -7.58 -7.29 1.82
N LEU A 25 -7.43 -6.98 0.53
CA LEU A 25 -8.40 -6.17 -0.21
C LEU A 25 -9.46 -7.04 -0.88
N SER A 26 -10.73 -6.73 -0.64
CA SER A 26 -11.84 -7.35 -1.39
C SER A 26 -11.80 -6.94 -2.87
N SER A 27 -12.57 -7.62 -3.72
CA SER A 27 -12.69 -7.28 -5.15
C SER A 27 -13.19 -5.84 -5.39
N THR A 28 -13.87 -5.26 -4.41
CA THR A 28 -14.38 -3.89 -4.46
C THR A 28 -13.43 -2.87 -3.83
N GLY A 29 -12.38 -3.30 -3.14
CA GLY A 29 -11.30 -2.44 -2.60
C GLY A 29 -11.44 -2.13 -1.12
N ASN A 30 -12.39 -2.75 -0.44
CA ASN A 30 -12.50 -2.64 1.01
C ASN A 30 -11.44 -3.50 1.69
N VAL A 31 -10.97 -3.08 2.86
CA VAL A 31 -10.13 -3.92 3.71
C VAL A 31 -10.99 -4.95 4.42
N VAL A 32 -10.60 -6.22 4.30
CA VAL A 32 -11.21 -7.35 5.02
C VAL A 32 -10.19 -7.87 6.01
N ALA A 33 -10.59 -8.01 7.27
CA ALA A 33 -9.85 -8.74 8.29
C ALA A 33 -10.41 -10.15 8.43
N CYS A 34 -9.52 -11.14 8.41
CA CYS A 34 -9.81 -12.52 8.74
C CYS A 34 -9.02 -12.88 10.00
N ASN A 35 -9.72 -13.00 11.13
CA ASN A 35 -9.12 -13.42 12.39
C ASN A 35 -9.03 -14.95 12.41
N LEU A 36 -7.81 -15.48 12.27
CA LEU A 36 -7.55 -16.91 12.18
C LEU A 36 -7.72 -17.60 13.53
N THR A 37 -7.43 -16.91 14.64
CA THR A 37 -7.63 -17.41 16.00
C THR A 37 -9.11 -17.68 16.30
N CYS A 38 -9.97 -16.72 15.98
CA CYS A 38 -11.40 -16.77 16.29
C CYS A 38 -12.26 -17.32 15.13
N LYS A 39 -11.67 -17.53 13.96
CA LYS A 39 -12.34 -17.99 12.72
C LYS A 39 -13.50 -17.09 12.29
N CYS A 40 -13.32 -15.79 12.41
CA CYS A 40 -14.30 -14.79 11.98
C CYS A 40 -13.70 -13.81 10.97
N PHE A 41 -14.56 -13.18 10.18
CA PHE A 41 -14.17 -12.13 9.26
C PHE A 41 -15.00 -10.87 9.50
N SER A 42 -14.38 -9.71 9.23
CA SER A 42 -15.03 -8.41 9.27
C SER A 42 -14.52 -7.53 8.14
N GLU A 43 -15.40 -6.71 7.58
CA GLU A 43 -15.06 -5.76 6.53
C GLU A 43 -15.08 -4.35 7.10
N TYR A 44 -14.06 -3.56 6.76
CA TYR A 44 -13.94 -2.16 7.15
C TYR A 44 -14.75 -1.28 6.19
N PRO A 45 -15.21 -0.10 6.64
CA PRO A 45 -15.81 0.88 5.72
C PRO A 45 -14.79 1.30 4.66
N ARG A 46 -15.27 1.88 3.55
CA ARG A 46 -14.38 2.45 2.52
C ARG A 46 -13.51 3.57 3.09
N VAL A 47 -12.29 3.67 2.57
CA VAL A 47 -11.36 4.76 2.92
C VAL A 47 -11.83 6.06 2.27
N LEU A 48 -12.15 6.02 0.97
CA LEU A 48 -12.70 7.15 0.23
C LEU A 48 -13.94 6.74 -0.59
N PRO A 49 -14.75 7.71 -1.05
CA PRO A 49 -15.78 7.44 -2.04
C PRO A 49 -15.22 6.79 -3.30
N VAL A 50 -15.99 5.90 -3.93
CA VAL A 50 -15.57 5.04 -5.06
C VAL A 50 -14.89 5.80 -6.21
N TYR A 51 -15.30 7.04 -6.46
CA TYR A 51 -14.78 7.86 -7.57
C TYR A 51 -13.44 8.55 -7.28
N ASN A 52 -12.98 8.50 -6.03
CA ASN A 52 -11.77 9.20 -5.57
C ASN A 52 -10.60 8.24 -5.30
N GLU A 53 -10.83 6.92 -5.41
CA GLU A 53 -9.82 5.87 -5.20
C GLU A 53 -9.24 5.44 -6.55
N TYR A 54 -8.00 5.85 -6.84
CA TYR A 54 -7.32 5.44 -8.07
C TYR A 54 -6.67 4.06 -7.90
N SER A 55 -5.85 3.91 -6.86
CA SER A 55 -5.20 2.65 -6.51
C SER A 55 -4.98 2.55 -5.00
N ILE A 56 -5.06 1.35 -4.45
CA ILE A 56 -5.01 1.08 -3.01
C ILE A 56 -4.19 -0.17 -2.72
N ASP A 57 -3.42 -0.17 -1.62
CA ASP A 57 -2.75 -1.36 -1.09
C ASP A 57 -2.80 -1.40 0.45
N VAL A 58 -2.70 -2.59 1.03
CA VAL A 58 -2.60 -2.79 2.49
C VAL A 58 -1.15 -3.05 2.88
N VAL A 59 -0.72 -2.50 4.01
CA VAL A 59 0.66 -2.66 4.50
C VAL A 59 0.68 -2.83 6.00
N GLU A 60 1.62 -3.64 6.50
CA GLU A 60 1.93 -3.76 7.92
C GLU A 60 3.14 -2.88 8.21
N CYS A 61 3.04 -2.01 9.22
CA CYS A 61 4.15 -1.24 9.76
C CYS A 61 4.04 -1.19 11.28
N ASN A 62 5.12 -1.59 11.96
CA ASN A 62 5.25 -1.51 13.42
C ASN A 62 4.08 -2.16 14.20
N GLY A 63 3.61 -3.32 13.75
CA GLY A 63 2.48 -4.05 14.32
C GLY A 63 1.12 -3.44 13.98
N GLU A 64 1.04 -2.51 13.03
CA GLU A 64 -0.21 -1.84 12.64
C GLU A 64 -0.57 -2.12 11.18
N MET A 65 -1.87 -2.37 10.95
CA MET A 65 -2.41 -2.40 9.60
C MET A 65 -2.67 -0.97 9.14
N LEU A 66 -2.09 -0.61 8.00
CA LEU A 66 -2.24 0.67 7.32
C LEU A 66 -2.71 0.45 5.89
N VAL A 67 -3.26 1.50 5.31
CA VAL A 67 -3.66 1.54 3.90
C VAL A 67 -2.90 2.64 3.20
N VAL A 68 -2.29 2.31 2.07
CA VAL A 68 -1.70 3.28 1.15
C VAL A 68 -2.67 3.48 -0.01
N LEU A 69 -2.95 4.74 -0.33
CA LEU A 69 -3.90 5.11 -1.36
C LEU A 69 -3.29 6.14 -2.30
N LEU A 70 -3.33 5.84 -3.60
CA LEU A 70 -3.10 6.79 -4.68
C LEU A 70 -4.46 7.38 -5.09
N SER A 71 -4.58 8.70 -4.98
CA SER A 71 -5.80 9.44 -5.31
C SER A 71 -5.48 10.53 -6.32
N GLU A 72 -6.37 10.74 -7.30
CA GLU A 72 -6.27 11.85 -8.25
C GLU A 72 -7.28 12.94 -7.88
N PHE A 73 -6.84 14.18 -7.80
CA PHE A 73 -7.70 15.34 -7.54
C PHE A 73 -7.06 16.61 -8.12
N LEU A 74 -7.84 17.44 -8.81
CA LEU A 74 -7.41 18.73 -9.38
C LEU A 74 -6.06 18.64 -10.14
N GLU A 75 -5.95 17.72 -11.10
CA GLU A 75 -4.74 17.56 -11.93
C GLU A 75 -3.47 17.15 -11.15
N THR A 76 -3.65 16.59 -9.96
CA THR A 76 -2.58 15.98 -9.16
C THR A 76 -2.94 14.54 -8.82
N ALA A 77 -1.93 13.67 -8.74
CA ALA A 77 -2.09 12.34 -8.17
C ALA A 77 -1.23 12.26 -6.92
N THR A 78 -1.75 11.91 -5.74
CA THR A 78 -0.99 11.92 -4.48
C THR A 78 -1.13 10.61 -3.71
N LEU A 79 -0.02 10.19 -3.11
CA LEU A 79 0.01 9.10 -2.14
C LEU A 79 -0.41 9.60 -0.76
N ARG A 80 -1.23 8.80 -0.08
CA ARG A 80 -1.71 9.04 1.29
C ARG A 80 -1.66 7.75 2.08
N VAL A 81 -1.30 7.85 3.35
CA VAL A 81 -1.36 6.71 4.27
C VAL A 81 -2.50 6.93 5.26
N TRP A 82 -3.30 5.89 5.44
CA TRP A 82 -4.48 5.88 6.29
C TRP A 82 -4.36 4.80 7.36
N LYS A 83 -4.83 5.14 8.54
CA LYS A 83 -4.94 4.25 9.69
C LYS A 83 -6.40 4.19 10.13
N TYR A 84 -6.88 3.00 10.48
CA TYR A 84 -8.22 2.87 11.04
C TYR A 84 -8.20 3.19 12.53
N ASP A 85 -9.05 4.12 12.95
CA ASP A 85 -9.33 4.40 14.35
C ASP A 85 -10.50 3.53 14.81
N GLU A 86 -10.18 2.51 15.60
CA GLU A 86 -11.16 1.58 16.17
C GLU A 86 -12.14 2.26 17.13
N ALA A 87 -11.73 3.33 17.82
CA ALA A 87 -12.60 4.04 18.76
C ALA A 87 -13.66 4.86 18.03
N ASN A 88 -13.26 5.56 16.97
CA ASN A 88 -14.16 6.38 16.15
C ASN A 88 -14.80 5.61 14.98
N ARG A 89 -14.40 4.35 14.76
CA ARG A 89 -14.84 3.49 13.65
C ARG A 89 -14.67 4.17 12.29
N GLY A 90 -13.53 4.79 12.07
CA GLY A 90 -13.27 5.62 10.90
C GLY A 90 -11.81 5.62 10.46
N TRP A 91 -11.59 5.97 9.19
CA TRP A 91 -10.24 6.12 8.63
C TRP A 91 -9.68 7.51 8.90
N HIS A 92 -8.44 7.56 9.35
CA HIS A 92 -7.69 8.79 9.56
C HIS A 92 -6.44 8.80 8.69
N GLN A 93 -6.25 9.89 7.95
CA GLN A 93 -5.05 10.11 7.16
C GLN A 93 -3.90 10.49 8.11
N ILE A 94 -2.82 9.72 8.08
CA ILE A 94 -1.65 9.91 8.95
C ILE A 94 -0.42 10.46 8.20
N ALA A 95 -0.37 10.30 6.88
CA ALA A 95 0.71 10.84 6.04
C ALA A 95 0.17 11.23 4.66
N THR A 96 0.79 12.22 4.04
CA THR A 96 0.42 12.67 2.68
C THR A 96 1.65 13.21 1.99
N MET A 97 1.87 12.71 0.78
CA MET A 97 2.95 13.17 -0.06
C MET A 97 2.68 14.62 -0.52
N PRO A 98 3.68 15.53 -0.46
CA PRO A 98 3.53 16.88 -0.99
C PRO A 98 3.22 16.87 -2.50
N ALA A 99 2.26 17.69 -2.93
CA ALA A 99 1.81 17.75 -4.33
C ALA A 99 2.92 18.13 -5.33
N THR A 100 3.94 18.86 -4.88
CA THR A 100 5.12 19.21 -5.68
C THR A 100 5.82 18.00 -6.30
N ASN A 101 5.67 16.83 -5.66
CA ASN A 101 6.39 15.62 -6.03
C ASN A 101 5.55 14.66 -6.89
N SER A 102 4.35 15.08 -7.31
CA SER A 102 3.32 14.13 -7.72
C SER A 102 2.50 14.55 -8.96
N HIS A 103 2.83 15.71 -9.55
CA HIS A 103 2.20 16.20 -10.77
C HIS A 103 2.42 15.28 -11.99
N GLU A 104 3.61 14.69 -12.12
CA GLU A 104 3.96 13.85 -13.28
C GLU A 104 3.17 12.53 -13.34
N TRP A 105 2.52 12.14 -12.23
CA TRP A 105 1.76 10.91 -12.11
C TRP A 105 0.31 11.05 -12.54
N TYR A 106 -0.20 12.29 -12.61
CA TYR A 106 -1.60 12.54 -12.97
C TYR A 106 -1.91 12.01 -14.37
N GLY A 107 -3.00 11.24 -14.48
CA GLY A 107 -3.46 10.66 -15.74
C GLY A 107 -2.60 9.49 -16.24
N LYS A 108 -1.50 9.14 -15.56
CA LYS A 108 -0.62 8.01 -15.91
C LYS A 108 -1.21 6.66 -15.59
N LYS A 109 -2.34 6.64 -14.90
CA LYS A 109 -3.08 5.45 -14.56
C LYS A 109 -2.29 4.44 -13.74
N ALA A 110 -1.40 4.92 -12.88
CA ALA A 110 -0.48 4.08 -12.13
C ALA A 110 -1.19 3.21 -11.08
N ASP A 111 -0.76 1.96 -10.99
CA ASP A 111 -1.11 1.06 -9.91
C ASP A 111 -0.01 1.06 -8.85
N ILE A 112 -0.40 0.97 -7.58
CA ILE A 112 0.54 0.93 -6.46
C ILE A 112 0.64 -0.45 -5.84
N ASN A 113 1.83 -0.80 -5.37
CA ASN A 113 2.06 -1.93 -4.49
C ASN A 113 3.11 -1.58 -3.42
N CYS A 114 2.89 -2.02 -2.19
CA CYS A 114 3.58 -1.54 -1.01
C CYS A 114 4.16 -2.66 -0.15
N VAL A 115 5.26 -2.37 0.53
CA VAL A 115 5.78 -3.18 1.64
C VAL A 115 6.23 -2.27 2.78
N GLY A 116 5.98 -2.69 4.01
CA GLY A 116 6.39 -1.96 5.20
C GLY A 116 7.59 -2.62 5.87
N ALA A 117 8.41 -1.80 6.52
CA ALA A 117 9.52 -2.24 7.36
C ALA A 117 9.74 -1.22 8.48
N GLY A 118 9.44 -1.59 9.72
CA GLY A 118 9.46 -0.66 10.85
C GLY A 118 8.50 0.51 10.64
N ASN A 119 9.04 1.74 10.61
CA ASN A 119 8.27 2.97 10.38
C ASN A 119 8.27 3.43 8.91
N GLN A 120 8.81 2.61 8.00
CA GLN A 120 8.96 2.98 6.60
C GLN A 120 8.07 2.14 5.69
N ILE A 121 7.56 2.77 4.64
CA ILE A 121 6.78 2.12 3.59
C ILE A 121 7.53 2.34 2.27
N PHE A 122 7.85 1.24 1.59
CA PHE A 122 8.31 1.26 0.22
C PHE A 122 7.13 1.04 -0.72
N ILE A 123 6.96 1.95 -1.69
CA ILE A 123 5.80 2.02 -2.57
C ILE A 123 6.29 2.01 -4.01
N CYS A 124 5.91 0.98 -4.77
CA CYS A 124 6.13 0.91 -6.21
C CYS A 124 4.91 1.46 -6.95
N LEU A 125 5.12 2.38 -7.89
CA LEU A 125 4.09 2.92 -8.78
C LEU A 125 4.40 2.47 -10.21
N ASN A 126 3.47 1.74 -10.82
CA ASN A 126 3.66 1.16 -12.15
C ASN A 126 2.49 1.49 -13.09
N SER A 127 2.80 1.89 -14.31
CA SER A 127 1.87 2.00 -15.43
C SER A 127 2.58 1.65 -16.73
N THR A 128 1.90 1.76 -17.86
CA THR A 128 2.54 1.60 -19.19
C THR A 128 3.55 2.70 -19.50
N GLU A 129 3.52 3.82 -18.78
CA GLU A 129 4.34 5.02 -19.03
C GLU A 129 5.19 5.43 -17.81
N LEU A 130 5.02 4.76 -16.67
CA LEU A 130 5.63 5.15 -15.39
C LEU A 130 6.09 3.91 -14.64
N CYS A 131 7.34 3.90 -14.22
CA CYS A 131 7.89 2.95 -13.25
C CYS A 131 8.74 3.78 -12.27
N THR A 132 8.18 4.08 -11.09
CA THR A 132 8.87 4.84 -10.05
C THR A 132 8.58 4.22 -8.68
N TYR A 133 9.40 4.57 -7.69
CA TYR A 133 9.27 4.07 -6.33
C TYR A 133 9.55 5.18 -5.34
N VAL A 134 8.77 5.15 -4.27
CA VAL A 134 8.83 6.14 -3.21
C VAL A 134 8.97 5.45 -1.87
N MET A 135 9.85 5.99 -1.03
CA MET A 135 9.96 5.63 0.37
C MET A 135 9.23 6.69 1.20
N CYS A 136 8.30 6.24 2.03
CA CYS A 136 7.63 7.06 3.04
C CYS A 136 8.19 6.70 4.41
N ASP A 137 8.64 7.70 5.16
CA ASP A 137 8.99 7.58 6.57
C ASP A 137 7.84 8.14 7.42
N LEU A 138 7.15 7.28 8.16
CA LEU A 138 5.94 7.65 8.91
C LEU A 138 6.24 8.51 10.14
N GLU A 139 7.44 8.42 10.69
CA GLU A 139 7.85 9.19 11.89
C GLU A 139 8.11 10.65 11.53
N THR A 140 8.76 10.88 10.40
CA THR A 140 9.12 12.22 9.91
C THR A 140 8.16 12.77 8.85
N ASN A 141 7.21 11.94 8.36
CA ASN A 141 6.36 12.19 7.20
C ASN A 141 7.16 12.66 5.97
N LYS A 142 8.38 12.12 5.81
CA LYS A 142 9.24 12.40 4.66
C LYS A 142 8.95 11.41 3.54
N TRP A 143 9.00 11.93 2.32
CA TRP A 143 8.75 11.19 1.10
C TRP A 143 9.95 11.38 0.18
N VAL A 144 10.57 10.27 -0.24
CA VAL A 144 11.77 10.28 -1.07
C VAL A 144 11.53 9.37 -2.27
N GLU A 145 11.58 9.92 -3.47
CA GLU A 145 11.63 9.14 -4.70
C GLU A 145 13.01 8.48 -4.83
N LEU A 146 13.03 7.18 -5.12
CA LEU A 146 14.28 6.43 -5.23
C LEU A 146 14.78 6.40 -6.69
N PRO A 147 16.10 6.30 -6.91
CA PRO A 147 16.67 6.23 -8.25
C PRO A 147 16.24 4.98 -9.00
N ASN A 148 16.17 5.09 -10.33
CA ASN A 148 15.79 3.97 -11.17
C ASN A 148 16.66 2.71 -10.95
N CYS A 149 16.02 1.56 -10.79
CA CYS A 149 16.65 0.26 -10.68
C CYS A 149 17.11 -0.17 -12.08
N CYS A 150 18.41 -0.46 -12.20
CA CYS A 150 19.03 -0.86 -13.44
C CYS A 150 19.63 -2.26 -13.31
N ILE A 151 19.26 -3.17 -14.21
CA ILE A 151 19.92 -4.47 -14.37
C ILE A 151 20.71 -4.44 -15.67
N ASN A 152 22.02 -4.68 -15.60
CA ASN A 152 22.91 -4.64 -16.76
C ASN A 152 22.86 -3.32 -17.56
N GLY A 153 22.64 -2.20 -16.86
CA GLY A 153 22.53 -0.87 -17.48
C GLY A 153 21.19 -0.55 -18.14
N GLN A 154 20.20 -1.46 -18.07
CA GLN A 154 18.84 -1.22 -18.53
C GLN A 154 17.93 -0.93 -17.34
N VAL A 155 17.14 0.14 -17.45
CA VAL A 155 16.10 0.46 -16.47
C VAL A 155 15.04 -0.63 -16.51
N ILE A 156 14.61 -1.10 -15.34
CA ILE A 156 13.53 -2.07 -15.24
C ILE A 156 12.19 -1.35 -15.43
N ASP A 157 11.37 -1.85 -16.36
CA ASP A 157 10.08 -1.25 -16.71
C ASP A 157 8.93 -1.59 -15.75
N PHE A 158 9.15 -2.49 -14.79
CA PHE A 158 8.18 -2.90 -13.77
C PHE A 158 8.84 -3.34 -12.47
N MET A 159 8.37 -2.84 -11.33
CA MET A 159 8.83 -3.25 -10.01
C MET A 159 7.65 -3.58 -9.10
N SER A 160 7.81 -4.59 -8.24
CA SER A 160 6.80 -4.92 -7.23
C SER A 160 7.47 -5.09 -5.88
N ALA A 161 6.87 -4.48 -4.88
CA ALA A 161 7.23 -4.63 -3.49
C ALA A 161 6.71 -5.98 -2.98
N PHE A 162 7.60 -6.81 -2.44
CA PHE A 162 7.22 -8.06 -1.79
C PHE A 162 7.85 -8.13 -0.42
N SER A 163 7.05 -8.40 0.61
CA SER A 163 7.59 -8.79 1.91
C SER A 163 8.08 -10.23 1.80
N PHE A 164 9.40 -10.41 1.87
CA PHE A 164 9.98 -11.74 2.01
C PHE A 164 10.06 -12.06 3.50
N GLU A 165 9.04 -12.73 4.02
CA GLU A 165 9.14 -13.38 5.31
C GLU A 165 9.60 -14.82 5.06
N PRO A 166 10.90 -15.15 5.24
CA PRO A 166 11.37 -16.51 5.04
C PRO A 166 10.67 -17.41 6.06
N ARG A 167 9.64 -18.13 5.63
CA ARG A 167 9.13 -19.25 6.42
C ARG A 167 10.27 -20.27 6.53
N ILE A 168 10.60 -20.64 7.78
CA ILE A 168 11.72 -21.46 8.28
C ILE A 168 11.79 -22.91 7.71
N LYS A 169 11.41 -23.15 6.46
CA LYS A 169 11.54 -24.45 5.79
C LYS A 169 12.05 -24.38 4.34
N ALA A 170 12.53 -23.24 3.89
CA ALA A 170 13.34 -23.20 2.67
C ALA A 170 14.73 -23.75 3.01
N SER A 171 15.00 -24.99 2.61
CA SER A 171 16.37 -25.52 2.53
C SER A 171 16.91 -25.21 1.15
N VAL A 172 18.12 -24.63 1.10
CA VAL A 172 18.93 -24.48 -0.11
C VAL A 172 19.79 -25.73 -0.26
#